data_AF-A0A662Q512-F1
#
_entry.id   AF-A0A662Q512-F1
#
_cell.length_a   1.000
_cell.length_b   1.000
_cell.length_c   1.000
_cell.angle_alpha   90.00
_cell.angle_beta   90.00
_cell.angle_gamma   90.00
#
_symmetry.space_group_name_H-M   'P 1'
#
loop_
_entity.id
_entity.type
_entity.pdbx_description
1 polymer ?
#
loop_
_entity_poly.entity_id
_entity_poly.type
_entity_poly.pdbx_seq_one_letter_code
_entity_poly.pdbx_strand_id
1 'polypeptide(L)' 'KTDVIKITGRGPIWLYSAIVHIVAHLTKAVAVYDAINNTYVIVVSHHPKYRIGERLVSASSNKTLL' A
#
# COMPACT_ATOMS: atom_id res chain seq x y z
N LYS A 1 -0.18 -10.91 -12.87
CA LYS A 1 0.95 -10.20 -12.20
C LYS A 1 0.34 -9.10 -11.35
N THR A 2 0.42 -9.20 -10.02
CA THR A 2 -0.09 -8.16 -9.11
C THR A 2 0.78 -6.91 -9.28
N ASP A 3 0.20 -5.83 -9.82
CA ASP A 3 0.96 -4.61 -10.14
C ASP A 3 1.39 -3.84 -8.88
N VAL A 4 0.71 -4.04 -7.75
CA VAL A 4 0.99 -3.32 -6.48
C VAL A 4 0.98 -4.31 -5.32
N ILE A 5 2.03 -4.29 -4.50
CA ILE A 5 2.07 -5.04 -3.25
C ILE A 5 1.48 -4.18 -2.13
N LYS A 6 0.51 -4.73 -1.41
CA LYS A 6 -0.18 -4.07 -0.30
C LYS A 6 0.30 -4.66 1.03
N ILE A 7 0.87 -3.83 1.88
CA ILE A 7 1.38 -4.20 3.20
C ILE A 7 0.42 -3.71 4.26
N THR A 8 0.02 -4.59 5.16
CA THR A 8 -0.82 -4.30 6.33
C THR A 8 -0.35 -5.16 7.50
N GLY A 9 -0.66 -4.73 8.72
CA GLY A 9 -0.24 -5.40 9.95
C GLY A 9 -0.07 -4.41 11.09
N ARG A 10 0.33 -4.91 12.26
CA ARG A 10 0.82 -4.09 13.38
C ARG A 10 2.27 -4.45 13.61
N GLY A 11 3.14 -3.46 13.62
CA GLY A 11 4.56 -3.66 13.82
C GLY A 11 5.30 -2.33 13.99
N PRO A 12 6.58 -2.40 14.37
CA PRO A 12 7.41 -1.22 14.47
C PRO A 12 7.78 -0.69 13.08
N ILE A 13 8.06 0.61 12.97
CA ILE A 13 8.36 1.30 11.70
C ILE A 13 9.48 0.60 10.92
N TRP A 14 10.55 0.17 11.60
CA TRP A 14 11.70 -0.48 10.96
C TRP A 14 11.32 -1.80 10.24
N LEU A 15 10.33 -2.53 10.74
CA LEU A 15 9.85 -3.76 10.10
C LEU A 15 9.22 -3.43 8.74
N TYR A 16 8.42 -2.37 8.67
CA TYR A 16 7.86 -1.90 7.40
C TYR A 16 8.96 -1.46 6.44
N SER A 17 9.96 -0.71 6.92
CA SER A 17 11.09 -0.29 6.07
C SER A 17 11.83 -1.49 5.48
N ALA A 18 12.10 -2.52 6.29
CA ALA A 18 12.76 -3.75 5.83
C ALA A 18 11.91 -4.49 4.79
N ILE A 19 10.61 -4.69 5.06
CA ILE A 19 9.70 -5.37 4.13
C ILE A 19 9.60 -4.58 2.81
N VAL A 20 9.35 -3.28 2.89
CA VAL A 20 9.23 -2.39 1.73
C VAL A 20 10.49 -2.47 0.87
N HIS A 21 11.68 -2.43 1.47
CA HIS A 21 12.93 -2.53 0.72
C HIS A 21 13.06 -3.88 -0.01
N ILE A 22 12.77 -5.00 0.66
CA ILE A 22 12.82 -6.34 0.07
C ILE A 22 11.84 -6.44 -1.11
N VAL A 23 10.61 -5.93 -0.95
CA VAL A 23 9.58 -6.07 -1.99
C VAL A 23 9.67 -5.04 -3.11
N ALA A 24 10.28 -3.87 -2.86
CA ALA A 24 10.33 -2.75 -3.81
C ALA A 24 10.96 -3.13 -5.15
N HIS A 25 11.98 -4.00 -5.14
CA HIS A 25 12.66 -4.44 -6.36
C HIS A 25 11.88 -5.48 -7.17
N LEU A 26 10.85 -6.09 -6.59
CA LEU A 26 10.08 -7.19 -7.20
C LEU A 26 8.74 -6.71 -7.80
N THR A 27 8.32 -5.48 -7.55
CA THR A 27 7.00 -4.95 -7.93
C THR A 27 7.06 -3.56 -8.55
N LYS A 28 5.99 -3.18 -9.28
CA LYS A 28 5.87 -1.84 -9.87
C LYS A 28 5.59 -0.77 -8.82
N ALA A 29 4.88 -1.11 -7.75
CA ALA A 29 4.64 -0.22 -6.62
C ALA A 29 4.35 -0.97 -5.32
N VAL A 30 4.62 -0.31 -4.20
CA VAL A 30 4.35 -0.81 -2.84
C VAL A 30 3.44 0.19 -2.13
N ALA A 31 2.39 -0.30 -1.50
CA ALA A 31 1.45 0.48 -0.73
C ALA A 31 1.36 -0.01 0.72
N VAL A 32 1.31 0.90 1.68
CA VAL A 32 1.15 0.60 3.12
C VAL A 32 -0.24 1.02 3.57
N TYR A 33 -0.90 0.18 4.34
CA TYR A 33 -2.23 0.47 4.89
C TYR A 33 -2.16 1.58 5.94
N ASP A 34 -3.03 2.59 5.78
CA ASP A 34 -3.29 3.66 6.74
C ASP A 34 -4.66 3.42 7.37
N ALA A 35 -4.64 3.02 8.65
CA ALA A 35 -5.84 2.73 9.42
C ALA A 35 -6.68 3.97 9.72
N ILE A 36 -6.08 5.18 9.75
CA ILE A 36 -6.79 6.43 10.03
C ILE A 36 -7.73 6.77 8.87
N ASN A 37 -7.21 6.63 7.64
CA ASN A 37 -7.95 6.96 6.43
C ASN A 37 -8.65 5.75 5.78
N ASN A 38 -8.45 4.53 6.31
CA ASN A 38 -8.95 3.27 5.75
C ASN A 38 -8.56 3.09 4.26
N THR A 39 -7.34 3.48 3.90
CA THR A 39 -6.81 3.38 2.53
C THR A 39 -5.42 2.75 2.54
N TYR A 40 -4.95 2.33 1.38
CA TYR A 40 -3.53 2.07 1.18
C TYR A 40 -2.86 3.32 0.59
N VAL A 41 -1.65 3.65 1.02
CA VAL A 41 -0.86 4.78 0.53
C VAL A 41 0.36 4.23 -0.20
N ILE A 42 0.60 4.66 -1.43
CA ILE A 42 1.78 4.27 -2.20
C ILE A 42 3.03 4.91 -1.60
N VAL A 43 3.97 4.08 -1.16
CA VAL A 43 5.23 4.51 -0.54
C VAL A 43 6.43 4.37 -1.47
N VAL A 44 6.35 3.47 -2.46
CA VAL A 44 7.38 3.25 -3.49
C VAL A 44 6.71 3.04 -4.83
N SER A 45 7.26 3.63 -5.89
CA SER A 45 6.81 3.42 -7.27
C SER A 45 7.99 3.38 -8.23
N HIS A 46 7.94 2.44 -9.16
CA HIS A 46 8.85 2.29 -10.31
C HIS A 46 8.11 2.44 -11.64
N HIS A 47 6.82 2.78 -11.62
CA HIS A 47 5.98 2.80 -12.81
C HIS A 47 5.18 4.10 -12.88
N PRO A 48 5.11 4.78 -14.04
CA PRO A 48 4.49 6.10 -14.17
C PRO A 48 2.99 6.13 -13.82
N LYS A 49 2.34 4.96 -13.85
CA LYS A 49 0.92 4.79 -13.44
C LYS A 49 0.67 5.04 -11.95
N TYR A 50 1.66 4.81 -11.08
CA TYR A 50 1.48 4.92 -9.62
C TYR A 50 2.33 6.06 -9.08
N ARG A 51 1.72 6.98 -8.33
CA ARG A 51 2.43 8.12 -7.75
C ARG A 51 2.67 7.89 -6.26
N ILE A 52 3.86 8.23 -5.77
CA ILE A 52 4.14 8.19 -4.33
C ILE A 52 3.19 9.17 -3.62
N GLY A 53 2.60 8.74 -2.50
CA GLY A 53 1.57 9.46 -1.76
C GLY A 53 0.14 9.27 -2.30
N GLU A 54 -0.03 8.59 -3.44
CA GLU A 54 -1.36 8.25 -3.97
C GLU A 54 -2.09 7.29 -3.02
N ARG A 55 -3.38 7.55 -2.80
CA ARG A 55 -4.25 6.71 -1.98
C ARG A 55 -5.01 5.72 -2.86
N LEU A 56 -4.81 4.43 -2.61
CA LEU A 56 -5.62 3.37 -3.20
C LEU A 56 -6.82 3.09 -2.28
N VAL A 57 -8.02 3.20 -2.83
CA VAL A 57 -9.26 2.86 -2.14
C VAL A 57 -9.24 1.38 -1.76
N SER A 58 -9.47 1.08 -0.48
CA SER A 58 -9.65 -0.29 -0.01
C SER A 58 -10.98 -0.83 -0.51
N ALA A 59 -11.01 -2.08 -1.02
CA ALA A 59 -12.22 -2.70 -1.56
C ALA A 59 -13.34 -2.92 -0.52
N SER A 60 -13.09 -2.64 0.77
CA SER A 60 -14.07 -2.74 1.85
C SER A 60 -14.86 -1.43 2.06
N SER A 61 -15.46 -0.89 0.99
CA SER A 61 -16.49 0.14 1.11
C SER A 61 -17.83 -0.39 0.59
N ASN A 62 -18.25 -1.55 1.10
CA ASN A 62 -19.68 -1.87 1.13
C ASN A 62 -20.31 -0.97 2.18
N LYS A 63 -20.74 0.21 1.73
CA LYS A 63 -21.71 1.03 2.45
C LYS A 63 -22.99 0.20 2.49
N THR A 64 -23.20 -0.57 3.56
CA THR A 64 -24.50 -1.21 3.82
C THR A 64 -25.51 -0.08 3.95
N LEU A 65 -26.24 0.16 2.87
CA LEU A 65 -27.42 1.01 2.86
C LEU A 65 -28.46 0.27 3.71
N LEU A 66 -28.62 0.72 4.95
CA LEU A 66 -29.84 0.56 5.72
C LEU A 66 -30.72 1.79 5.49
#